data_AF-A0AAZ1X2C9-F1
#
_entry.id   AF-A0AAZ1X2C9-F1
#
_cell.length_a   1.000
_cell.length_b   1.000
_cell.length_c   1.000
_cell.angle_alpha   90.00
_cell.angle_beta   90.00
_cell.angle_gamma   90.00
#
_symmetry.space_group_name_H-M   'P 1'
#
loop_
_entity.id
_entity.type
_entity.pdbx_description
1 polymer ?
#
loop_
_entity_poly.entity_id
_entity_poly.type
_entity_poly.pdbx_seq_one_letter_code
_entity_poly.pdbx_strand_id
1 'polypeptide(L)'
;MQYFIVLLKNFSSAVFQSSLSVTFSALCGGYVYGKTGTILSPGFPDFYPNSLNCTWTIEVSHGKVHLVFHTFHLEENHDYLSITEDGNFQVPVARLTGSVLPPSVKAGLYGNFSAQLQFISDFSMSYEGFNITFSEYDLEPCEGPGVPASSRRMGLSFQVGDSLNFSCFPGYRLEGESKITCLGGGRRVWSNMLPRCIGKMSCGASSLGPEGVLLSPNFPSNYSNNHECIYRITTEKGKGIRLKVGFFALSLLTFITHIMEVPSIK
;
A
#
# COMPACT_ATOMS: atom_id res chain seq x y z
N MET A 1 -41.69 -1.82 -11.87
CA MET A 1 -42.85 -1.30 -11.10
C MET A 1 -43.48 -2.49 -10.37
N GLN A 2 -43.87 -2.44 -9.09
CA GLN A 2 -43.56 -1.50 -8.00
C GLN A 2 -43.84 -2.23 -6.66
N TYR A 3 -43.28 -1.77 -5.54
CA TYR A 3 -43.52 -2.20 -4.14
C TYR A 3 -44.99 -1.99 -3.69
N PHE A 4 -45.53 -2.39 -2.51
CA PHE A 4 -45.04 -2.63 -1.14
C PHE A 4 -45.97 -3.61 -0.34
N ILE A 5 -45.64 -3.89 0.95
CA ILE A 5 -46.49 -4.02 2.18
C ILE A 5 -46.07 -5.23 3.09
N VAL A 6 -45.86 -5.23 4.43
CA VAL A 6 -46.11 -4.37 5.65
C VAL A 6 -47.32 -4.83 6.51
N LEU A 7 -47.27 -5.12 7.83
CA LEU A 7 -46.20 -5.30 8.84
C LEU A 7 -46.72 -6.02 10.13
N LEU A 8 -45.81 -6.42 11.04
CA LEU A 8 -45.96 -6.62 12.51
C LEU A 8 -46.87 -7.73 13.12
N LYS A 9 -46.27 -8.55 14.00
CA LYS A 9 -46.62 -8.84 15.44
C LYS A 9 -45.73 -10.01 15.97
N ASN A 10 -45.54 -10.27 17.28
CA ASN A 10 -46.23 -9.77 18.48
C ASN A 10 -45.27 -9.68 19.72
N PHE A 11 -45.72 -9.04 20.80
CA PHE A 11 -45.05 -8.97 22.12
C PHE A 11 -45.62 -9.99 23.13
N SER A 12 -45.02 -10.08 24.34
CA SER A 12 -45.49 -10.73 25.60
C SER A 12 -44.79 -12.06 25.98
N SER A 13 -44.46 -12.38 27.24
CA SER A 13 -44.20 -11.60 28.48
C SER A 13 -43.52 -12.50 29.53
N ALA A 14 -42.57 -11.98 30.30
CA ALA A 14 -42.26 -12.43 31.68
C ALA A 14 -41.30 -11.43 32.36
N VAL A 15 -41.50 -11.19 33.66
CA VAL A 15 -40.52 -10.48 34.52
C VAL A 15 -40.06 -11.48 35.59
N PHE A 16 -38.75 -11.62 35.77
CA PHE A 16 -38.21 -12.07 37.06
C PHE A 16 -36.84 -11.44 37.33
N GLN A 17 -36.42 -11.46 38.59
CA GLN A 17 -35.53 -10.46 39.18
C GLN A 17 -34.23 -11.09 39.70
N SER A 18 -33.08 -10.60 39.24
CA SER A 18 -31.80 -10.74 39.93
C SER A 18 -30.86 -9.58 39.61
N SER A 19 -30.06 -9.17 40.59
CA SER A 19 -29.03 -8.15 40.45
C SER A 19 -27.76 -8.74 39.83
N LEU A 20 -27.84 -9.07 38.54
CA LEU A 20 -26.65 -9.40 37.75
C LEU A 20 -25.90 -8.11 37.42
N SER A 21 -24.94 -7.76 38.30
CA SER A 21 -23.81 -6.94 37.90
C SER A 21 -23.08 -7.69 36.78
N VAL A 22 -23.29 -7.27 35.53
CA VAL A 22 -22.55 -7.80 34.38
C VAL A 22 -21.13 -7.23 34.44
N THR A 23 -20.32 -7.83 35.32
CA THR A 23 -18.87 -7.74 35.26
C THR A 23 -18.45 -8.25 33.90
N PHE A 24 -18.02 -7.35 33.02
CA PHE A 24 -17.49 -7.68 31.70
C PHE A 24 -16.14 -8.37 31.90
N SER A 25 -16.17 -9.66 32.23
CA SER A 25 -14.99 -10.49 32.42
C SER A 25 -14.20 -10.50 31.11
N ALA A 26 -13.03 -9.87 31.11
CA ALA A 26 -12.18 -9.75 29.94
C ALA A 26 -11.92 -11.13 29.32
N LEU A 27 -12.37 -11.33 28.09
CA LEU A 27 -12.30 -12.63 27.42
C LEU A 27 -10.84 -12.95 27.05
N CYS A 28 -10.44 -14.19 27.34
CA CYS A 28 -9.13 -14.71 26.98
C CYS A 28 -9.03 -14.89 25.46
N GLY A 29 -8.42 -13.91 24.79
CA GLY A 29 -8.31 -13.86 23.34
C GLY A 29 -9.59 -13.45 22.62
N GLY A 30 -9.57 -13.57 21.30
CA GLY A 30 -10.69 -13.25 20.41
C GLY A 30 -10.28 -12.44 19.18
N TYR A 31 -11.26 -12.08 18.35
CA TYR A 31 -11.04 -11.23 17.18
C TYR A 31 -11.75 -9.89 17.39
N VAL A 32 -11.02 -8.79 17.20
CA VAL A 32 -11.48 -7.42 17.52
C VAL A 32 -11.29 -6.52 16.30
N TYR A 33 -12.40 -6.07 15.73
CA TYR A 33 -12.41 -5.19 14.55
C TYR A 33 -12.89 -3.79 14.90
N GLY A 34 -12.18 -2.76 14.45
CA GLY A 34 -12.63 -1.37 14.56
C GLY A 34 -11.50 -0.34 14.58
N LYS A 35 -11.86 0.94 14.57
CA LYS A 35 -10.86 2.05 14.60
C LYS A 35 -10.22 2.24 15.97
N THR A 36 -10.86 1.81 17.05
CA THR A 36 -10.38 1.95 18.44
C THR A 36 -11.00 0.86 19.31
N GLY A 37 -10.30 0.44 20.35
CA GLY A 37 -10.85 -0.45 21.37
C GLY A 37 -9.91 -0.65 22.56
N THR A 38 -10.31 -1.50 23.49
CA THR A 38 -9.53 -1.82 24.70
C THR A 38 -9.36 -3.33 24.80
N ILE A 39 -8.14 -3.78 25.08
CA ILE A 39 -7.79 -5.15 25.43
C ILE A 39 -7.34 -5.15 26.88
N LEU A 40 -7.92 -6.07 27.68
CA LEU A 40 -7.64 -6.24 29.10
C LEU A 40 -7.15 -7.67 29.34
N SER A 41 -6.30 -7.87 30.33
CA SER A 41 -5.98 -9.21 30.84
C SER A 41 -7.23 -9.89 31.43
N PRO A 42 -7.42 -11.22 31.30
CA PRO A 42 -8.55 -11.90 31.91
C PRO A 42 -8.57 -11.68 33.43
N GLY A 43 -9.70 -11.28 33.99
CA GLY A 43 -9.84 -10.92 35.40
C GLY A 43 -9.70 -9.43 35.73
N PHE A 44 -9.07 -8.62 34.87
CA PHE A 44 -8.78 -7.21 35.14
C PHE A 44 -10.00 -6.42 35.65
N PRO A 45 -9.90 -5.62 36.73
CA PRO A 45 -8.67 -5.23 37.45
C PRO A 45 -8.23 -6.20 38.56
N ASP A 46 -8.94 -7.31 38.78
CA ASP A 46 -8.44 -8.37 39.66
C ASP A 46 -7.29 -9.14 38.99
N PHE A 47 -6.52 -9.91 39.78
CA PHE A 47 -5.33 -10.58 39.28
C PHE A 47 -5.66 -11.64 38.22
N TYR A 48 -4.80 -11.77 37.21
CA TYR A 48 -5.05 -12.70 36.12
C TYR A 48 -4.95 -14.18 36.55
N PRO A 49 -5.70 -15.09 35.91
CA PRO A 49 -5.50 -16.52 36.09
C PRO A 49 -4.13 -17.03 35.61
N ASN A 50 -3.67 -18.09 36.25
CA ASN A 50 -2.46 -18.83 35.86
C ASN A 50 -2.79 -19.77 34.66
N SER A 51 -1.75 -20.26 33.98
CA SER A 51 -1.83 -21.20 32.85
C SER A 51 -2.62 -20.70 31.63
N LEU A 52 -2.62 -19.38 31.39
CA LEU A 52 -3.31 -18.78 30.25
C LEU A 52 -2.52 -18.92 28.95
N ASN A 53 -3.26 -19.04 27.85
CA ASN A 53 -2.76 -18.81 26.49
C ASN A 53 -3.84 -18.04 25.71
N CYS A 54 -3.85 -16.73 25.90
CA CYS A 54 -4.86 -15.83 25.32
C CYS A 54 -4.27 -15.15 24.09
N THR A 55 -4.89 -15.34 22.92
CA THR A 55 -4.47 -14.66 21.68
C THR A 55 -5.60 -13.77 21.16
N TRP A 56 -5.36 -12.46 21.10
CA TRP A 56 -6.25 -11.48 20.48
C TRP A 56 -5.72 -11.08 19.11
N THR A 57 -6.57 -11.12 18.09
CA THR A 57 -6.30 -10.56 16.76
C THR A 57 -7.03 -9.23 16.64
N ILE A 58 -6.29 -8.15 16.45
CA ILE A 58 -6.82 -6.81 16.21
C ILE A 58 -6.72 -6.53 14.71
N GLU A 59 -7.81 -6.07 14.10
CA GLU A 59 -7.85 -5.64 12.70
C GLU A 59 -8.45 -4.23 12.58
N VAL A 60 -7.71 -3.33 11.93
CA VAL A 60 -8.13 -1.97 11.60
C VAL A 60 -8.43 -1.86 10.10
N SER A 61 -8.98 -0.74 9.65
CA SER A 61 -9.55 -0.63 8.30
C SER A 61 -8.52 -0.32 7.21
N HIS A 62 -7.59 0.59 7.48
CA HIS A 62 -6.62 1.14 6.51
C HIS A 62 -5.32 1.64 7.17
N GLY A 63 -5.30 1.85 8.49
CA GLY A 63 -4.16 2.39 9.23
C GLY A 63 -3.28 1.34 9.93
N LYS A 64 -2.51 1.78 10.93
CA LYS A 64 -1.77 0.89 11.84
C LYS A 64 -2.47 0.71 13.18
N VAL A 65 -2.17 -0.40 13.85
CA VAL A 65 -2.52 -0.61 15.26
C VAL A 65 -1.49 0.11 16.15
N HIS A 66 -1.86 1.25 16.71
CA HIS A 66 -1.08 1.91 17.78
C HIS A 66 -1.62 1.45 19.13
N LEU A 67 -0.76 0.83 19.94
CA LEU A 67 -1.06 0.25 21.25
C LEU A 67 -0.52 1.16 22.36
N VAL A 68 -1.39 1.59 23.27
CA VAL A 68 -1.05 2.42 24.44
C VAL A 68 -1.40 1.65 25.71
N PHE A 69 -0.41 1.50 26.59
CA PHE A 69 -0.54 0.83 27.89
C PHE A 69 -0.92 1.85 28.95
N HIS A 70 -1.95 1.54 29.74
CA HIS A 70 -2.38 2.34 30.91
C HIS A 70 -1.99 1.65 32.22
N THR A 71 -2.09 0.32 32.25
CA THR A 71 -1.62 -0.55 33.33
C THR A 71 -0.80 -1.68 32.73
N PHE A 72 0.29 -2.08 33.38
CA PHE A 72 1.07 -3.26 33.03
C PHE A 72 1.83 -3.83 34.25
N HIS A 73 1.49 -5.05 34.66
CA HIS A 73 2.11 -5.78 35.75
C HIS A 73 1.95 -7.30 35.52
N LEU A 74 3.02 -7.95 35.08
CA LEU A 74 3.15 -9.40 34.89
C LEU A 74 4.29 -9.96 35.77
N GLU A 75 4.33 -11.26 36.02
CA GLU A 75 5.52 -11.88 36.62
C GLU A 75 6.74 -11.71 35.71
N GLU A 76 7.85 -11.23 36.28
CA GLU A 76 9.06 -10.96 35.52
C GLU A 76 9.74 -12.26 35.04
N ASN A 77 10.01 -12.33 33.73
CA ASN A 77 10.68 -13.42 33.01
C ASN A 77 9.89 -14.74 32.90
N HIS A 78 8.75 -14.89 33.58
CA HIS A 78 7.89 -16.08 33.52
C HIS A 78 6.66 -15.79 32.65
N ASP A 79 5.91 -14.74 33.01
CA ASP A 79 4.72 -14.30 32.27
C ASP A 79 5.09 -13.24 31.23
N TYR A 80 4.44 -13.31 30.06
CA TYR A 80 4.73 -12.36 29.00
C TYR A 80 3.58 -12.10 28.02
N LEU A 81 3.51 -10.84 27.60
CA LEU A 81 2.73 -10.40 26.45
C LEU A 81 3.67 -10.26 25.23
N SER A 82 3.45 -11.08 24.20
CA SER A 82 4.12 -10.97 22.90
C SER A 82 3.21 -10.30 21.87
N ILE A 83 3.77 -9.41 21.06
CA ILE A 83 3.06 -8.63 20.03
C ILE A 83 3.68 -8.94 18.66
N THR A 84 2.87 -9.30 17.67
CA THR A 84 3.34 -9.59 16.30
C THR A 84 2.39 -9.07 15.21
N GLU A 85 2.82 -9.11 13.95
CA GLU A 85 2.08 -8.64 12.76
C GLU A 85 1.80 -9.73 11.72
N ASP A 86 2.67 -10.75 11.65
CA ASP A 86 2.61 -11.85 10.69
C ASP A 86 2.07 -13.16 11.32
N GLY A 87 1.74 -13.12 12.62
CA GLY A 87 1.36 -14.28 13.43
C GLY A 87 2.55 -15.08 13.99
N ASN A 88 3.79 -14.64 13.74
CA ASN A 88 4.99 -15.30 14.24
C ASN A 88 5.38 -14.77 15.63
N PHE A 89 5.11 -15.56 16.67
CA PHE A 89 5.48 -15.23 18.05
C PHE A 89 6.91 -15.65 18.44
N GLN A 90 7.69 -16.25 17.52
CA GLN A 90 9.12 -16.54 17.73
C GLN A 90 10.00 -15.29 17.53
N VAL A 91 9.56 -14.36 16.67
CA VAL A 91 10.24 -13.08 16.43
C VAL A 91 9.22 -11.93 16.58
N PRO A 92 8.69 -11.69 17.80
CA PRO A 92 7.67 -10.68 18.02
C PRO A 92 8.27 -9.26 17.91
N VAL A 93 7.42 -8.29 17.53
CA VAL A 93 7.75 -6.85 17.52
C VAL A 93 8.09 -6.36 18.94
N ALA A 94 7.45 -6.93 19.96
CA ALA A 94 7.80 -6.75 21.36
C ALA A 94 7.42 -8.01 22.16
N ARG A 95 8.24 -8.36 23.15
CA ARG A 95 7.86 -9.24 24.27
C ARG A 95 8.04 -8.46 25.56
N LEU A 96 6.99 -8.44 26.38
CA LEU A 96 6.85 -7.55 27.53
C LEU A 96 6.57 -8.40 28.78
N THR A 97 7.20 -8.08 29.90
CA THR A 97 7.15 -8.83 31.17
C THR A 97 7.49 -7.89 32.35
N GLY A 98 7.19 -8.28 33.59
CA GLY A 98 7.44 -7.44 34.78
C GLY A 98 6.43 -6.31 34.98
N SER A 99 6.80 -5.33 35.81
CA SER A 99 5.93 -4.26 36.33
C SER A 99 6.22 -2.84 35.81
N VAL A 100 7.14 -2.69 34.85
CA VAL A 100 7.47 -1.39 34.24
C VAL A 100 6.51 -1.12 33.08
N LEU A 101 5.80 0.01 33.13
CA LEU A 101 4.84 0.40 32.08
C LEU A 101 5.52 0.53 30.70
N PRO A 102 5.14 -0.28 29.69
CA PRO A 102 5.82 -0.28 28.40
C PRO A 102 5.59 0.99 27.57
N PRO A 103 6.57 1.38 26.72
CA PRO A 103 6.34 2.42 25.72
C PRO A 103 5.31 1.97 24.68
N SER A 104 4.58 2.92 24.08
CA SER A 104 3.52 2.61 23.12
C SER A 104 4.07 1.91 21.86
N VAL A 105 3.49 0.76 21.49
CA VAL A 105 3.94 -0.05 20.34
C VAL A 105 3.13 0.30 19.08
N LYS A 106 3.77 0.32 17.91
CA LYS A 106 3.12 0.59 16.61
C LYS A 106 3.26 -0.62 15.69
N ALA A 107 2.18 -1.35 15.51
CA ALA A 107 2.09 -2.61 14.75
C ALA A 107 1.20 -2.47 13.49
N GLY A 108 1.21 -3.48 12.62
CA GLY A 108 0.53 -3.50 11.33
C GLY A 108 1.37 -2.89 10.18
N LEU A 109 2.71 -2.97 10.23
CA LEU A 109 3.62 -2.49 9.19
C LEU A 109 3.56 -3.30 7.88
N TYR A 110 3.38 -4.62 7.94
CA TYR A 110 3.83 -5.53 6.86
C TYR A 110 2.77 -6.26 6.00
N GLY A 111 1.47 -5.99 6.10
CA GLY A 111 0.55 -6.46 5.06
C GLY A 111 -0.95 -6.23 5.27
N ASN A 112 -1.50 -6.66 6.41
CA ASN A 112 -2.93 -6.98 6.53
C ASN A 112 -3.70 -6.10 7.54
N PHE A 113 -3.27 -4.86 7.77
CA PHE A 113 -3.90 -3.90 8.70
C PHE A 113 -4.22 -4.45 10.11
N SER A 114 -3.41 -5.40 10.58
CA SER A 114 -3.70 -6.19 11.77
C SER A 114 -2.45 -6.42 12.65
N ALA A 115 -2.70 -6.76 13.90
CA ALA A 115 -1.70 -7.14 14.89
C ALA A 115 -2.26 -8.24 15.80
N GLN A 116 -1.41 -9.13 16.27
CA GLN A 116 -1.79 -10.19 17.21
C GLN A 116 -1.06 -10.02 18.53
N LEU A 117 -1.81 -10.11 19.63
CA LEU A 117 -1.33 -10.05 21.01
C LEU A 117 -1.51 -11.43 21.62
N GLN A 118 -0.43 -12.07 22.07
CA GLN A 118 -0.46 -13.32 22.82
C GLN A 118 0.02 -13.09 24.25
N PHE A 119 -0.86 -13.35 25.22
CA PHE A 119 -0.52 -13.40 26.64
C PHE A 119 -0.41 -14.85 27.08
N ILE A 120 0.77 -15.23 27.59
CA ILE A 120 1.03 -16.50 28.25
C ILE A 120 1.24 -16.24 29.75
N SER A 121 0.63 -17.06 30.61
CA SER A 121 0.99 -17.14 32.03
C SER A 121 1.44 -18.54 32.47
N ASP A 122 2.38 -18.55 33.42
CA ASP A 122 2.95 -19.66 34.17
C ASP A 122 1.90 -20.40 35.04
N PHE A 123 2.28 -21.47 35.74
CA PHE A 123 1.38 -22.16 36.67
C PHE A 123 1.17 -21.42 38.01
N SER A 124 1.90 -20.34 38.28
CA SER A 124 1.98 -19.64 39.57
C SER A 124 1.86 -18.10 39.46
N MET A 125 2.02 -17.40 40.60
CA MET A 125 2.38 -15.97 40.73
C MET A 125 1.73 -14.94 39.78
N SER A 126 0.44 -14.62 39.98
CA SER A 126 -0.25 -13.58 39.20
C SER A 126 -0.37 -12.20 39.87
N TYR A 127 -0.62 -11.19 39.02
CA TYR A 127 -0.70 -9.76 39.35
C TYR A 127 -1.85 -9.08 38.57
N GLU A 128 -1.99 -7.75 38.67
CA GLU A 128 -3.06 -6.94 38.04
C GLU A 128 -3.17 -7.13 36.50
N GLY A 129 -2.08 -7.50 35.82
CA GLY A 129 -2.09 -7.76 34.39
C GLY A 129 -1.96 -6.48 33.56
N PHE A 130 -2.82 -6.27 32.57
CA PHE A 130 -2.69 -5.12 31.67
C PHE A 130 -4.01 -4.51 31.22
N ASN A 131 -3.94 -3.20 30.95
CA ASN A 131 -4.98 -2.42 30.30
C ASN A 131 -4.36 -1.68 29.11
N ILE A 132 -4.80 -2.05 27.89
CA ILE A 132 -4.24 -1.57 26.63
C ILE A 132 -5.35 -1.00 25.76
N THR A 133 -5.29 0.29 25.42
CA THR A 133 -6.12 0.83 24.34
C THR A 133 -5.38 0.72 23.01
N PHE A 134 -6.07 0.22 21.98
CA PHE A 134 -5.59 0.29 20.61
C PHE A 134 -6.33 1.38 19.83
N SER A 135 -5.64 2.00 18.86
CA SER A 135 -6.22 2.94 17.90
C SER A 135 -5.62 2.75 16.52
N GLU A 136 -6.45 2.92 15.50
CA GLU A 136 -6.04 3.09 14.11
C GLU A 136 -5.32 4.43 13.95
N TYR A 137 -4.04 4.39 13.59
CA TYR A 137 -3.24 5.58 13.28
C TYR A 137 -2.95 5.65 11.78
N ASP A 138 -3.35 6.75 11.14
CA ASP A 138 -3.08 7.02 9.72
C ASP A 138 -1.57 7.10 9.46
N LEU A 139 -1.11 6.43 8.41
CA LEU A 139 0.29 6.53 8.02
C LEU A 139 0.52 7.84 7.26
N GLU A 140 1.65 8.51 7.53
CA GLU A 140 2.12 9.60 6.68
C GLU A 140 2.11 9.13 5.22
N PRO A 141 1.53 9.89 4.28
CA PRO A 141 1.43 9.48 2.90
C PRO A 141 2.80 9.32 2.25
N CYS A 142 2.89 8.53 1.18
CA CYS A 142 4.08 8.52 0.35
C CYS A 142 4.30 9.91 -0.29
N GLU A 143 5.55 10.35 -0.38
CA GLU A 143 5.88 11.56 -1.14
C GLU A 143 5.34 11.47 -2.57
N GLY A 144 4.67 12.53 -3.03
CA GLY A 144 4.05 12.56 -4.35
C GLY A 144 5.12 12.38 -5.44
N PRO A 145 5.15 11.26 -6.19
CA PRO A 145 6.32 10.85 -6.97
C PRO A 145 6.53 11.68 -8.25
N GLY A 146 5.78 12.76 -8.44
CA GLY A 146 5.73 13.54 -9.68
C GLY A 146 4.89 12.89 -10.77
N VAL A 147 5.25 13.19 -12.03
CA VAL A 147 4.68 12.61 -13.26
C VAL A 147 5.82 12.48 -14.28
N PRO A 148 6.11 11.29 -14.85
CA PRO A 148 7.13 11.12 -15.89
C PRO A 148 6.87 11.98 -17.13
N ALA A 149 7.95 12.41 -17.80
CA ALA A 149 7.85 13.10 -19.09
C ALA A 149 7.10 12.24 -20.13
N SER A 150 6.34 12.90 -21.00
CA SER A 150 5.49 12.28 -22.04
C SER A 150 4.47 11.23 -21.52
N SER A 151 4.06 11.35 -20.25
CA SER A 151 3.09 10.46 -19.60
C SER A 151 1.88 11.20 -19.02
N ARG A 152 0.81 10.43 -18.75
CA ARG A 152 -0.31 10.79 -17.88
C ARG A 152 -0.29 9.86 -16.66
N ARG A 153 -0.31 10.46 -15.46
CA ARG A 153 -0.64 9.77 -14.21
C ARG A 153 -2.16 9.73 -14.00
N MET A 154 -2.66 8.65 -13.42
CA MET A 154 -4.03 8.47 -12.95
C MET A 154 -3.95 8.11 -11.46
N GLY A 155 -4.70 8.84 -10.63
CA GLY A 155 -4.61 8.80 -9.17
C GLY A 155 -4.07 10.11 -8.57
N LEU A 156 -4.67 10.51 -7.46
CA LEU A 156 -4.46 11.80 -6.78
C LEU A 156 -4.11 11.66 -5.29
N SER A 157 -4.47 10.55 -4.67
CA SER A 157 -4.17 10.21 -3.27
C SER A 157 -2.88 9.40 -3.17
N PHE A 158 -2.17 9.52 -2.04
CA PHE A 158 -0.86 8.91 -1.77
C PHE A 158 -0.81 8.18 -0.41
N GLN A 159 -1.97 7.81 0.14
CA GLN A 159 -2.05 7.04 1.38
C GLN A 159 -1.50 5.63 1.21
N VAL A 160 -1.15 4.96 2.29
CA VAL A 160 -0.68 3.57 2.20
C VAL A 160 -1.78 2.67 1.65
N GLY A 161 -1.44 1.85 0.65
CA GLY A 161 -2.39 1.08 -0.17
C GLY A 161 -2.89 1.80 -1.43
N ASP A 162 -2.82 3.13 -1.52
CA ASP A 162 -3.18 3.86 -2.74
C ASP A 162 -2.28 3.42 -3.91
N SER A 163 -2.89 3.43 -5.10
CA SER A 163 -2.24 3.02 -6.34
C SER A 163 -2.27 4.12 -7.39
N LEU A 164 -1.12 4.41 -7.99
CA LEU A 164 -0.97 5.34 -9.10
C LEU A 164 -0.71 4.55 -10.40
N ASN A 165 -1.57 4.74 -11.39
CA ASN A 165 -1.43 4.13 -12.72
C ASN A 165 -0.81 5.14 -13.70
N PHE A 166 0.02 4.67 -14.62
CA PHE A 166 0.70 5.51 -15.62
C PHE A 166 0.44 5.01 -17.04
N SER A 167 0.24 5.96 -17.96
CA SER A 167 0.15 5.69 -19.40
C SER A 167 0.94 6.72 -20.20
N CYS A 168 1.41 6.36 -21.39
CA CYS A 168 2.17 7.27 -22.25
C CYS A 168 1.28 7.97 -23.27
N PHE A 169 1.70 9.17 -23.70
CA PHE A 169 1.07 9.85 -24.83
C PHE A 169 1.32 9.09 -26.16
N PRO A 170 0.48 9.32 -27.20
CA PRO A 170 0.70 8.76 -28.52
C PRO A 170 2.13 8.98 -29.04
N GLY A 171 2.69 7.96 -29.69
CA GLY A 171 4.09 7.93 -30.12
C GLY A 171 5.08 7.34 -29.11
N TYR A 172 4.69 7.12 -27.85
CA TYR A 172 5.56 6.58 -26.79
C TYR A 172 5.10 5.20 -26.29
N ARG A 173 6.03 4.34 -25.86
CA ARG A 173 5.79 3.11 -25.08
C ARG A 173 6.21 3.32 -23.63
N LEU A 174 5.53 2.63 -22.72
CA LEU A 174 5.95 2.57 -21.32
C LEU A 174 7.13 1.61 -21.17
N GLU A 175 7.98 1.89 -20.18
CA GLU A 175 9.08 1.05 -19.74
C GLU A 175 9.15 1.11 -18.20
N GLY A 176 9.17 -0.06 -17.56
CA GLY A 176 8.87 -0.19 -16.12
C GLY A 176 7.36 -0.36 -15.86
N GLU A 177 7.00 -0.39 -14.58
CA GLU A 177 5.65 -0.81 -14.14
C GLU A 177 4.56 0.22 -14.42
N SER A 178 3.42 -0.25 -14.95
CA SER A 178 2.24 0.58 -15.24
C SER A 178 1.46 1.03 -14.01
N LYS A 179 1.74 0.40 -12.86
CA LYS A 179 1.11 0.65 -11.56
C LYS A 179 2.18 0.66 -10.47
N ILE A 180 2.12 1.64 -9.58
CA ILE A 180 2.88 1.66 -8.32
C ILE A 180 1.92 1.84 -7.14
N THR A 181 2.20 1.16 -6.03
CA THR A 181 1.40 1.22 -4.80
C THR A 181 2.21 1.87 -3.68
N CYS A 182 1.61 2.73 -2.84
CA CYS A 182 2.30 3.27 -1.67
C CYS A 182 2.38 2.18 -0.59
N LEU A 183 3.60 1.79 -0.17
CA LEU A 183 3.81 0.66 0.73
C LEU A 183 3.83 1.06 2.21
N GLY A 184 3.49 0.06 3.04
CA GLY A 184 3.69 0.07 4.48
C GLY A 184 5.17 0.04 4.89
N GLY A 185 5.46 -0.46 6.10
CA GLY A 185 6.83 -0.55 6.60
C GLY A 185 7.38 0.71 7.28
N GLY A 186 8.66 0.66 7.67
CA GLY A 186 9.35 1.66 8.50
C GLY A 186 9.70 2.97 7.77
N ARG A 187 9.84 2.95 6.45
CA ARG A 187 10.05 4.12 5.59
C ARG A 187 8.96 4.14 4.52
N ARG A 188 8.38 5.31 4.20
CA ARG A 188 7.43 5.42 3.07
C ARG A 188 8.17 5.27 1.75
N VAL A 189 7.73 4.32 0.93
CA VAL A 189 8.27 4.04 -0.40
C VAL A 189 7.15 3.59 -1.32
N TRP A 190 7.27 3.93 -2.61
CA TRP A 190 6.44 3.35 -3.66
C TRP A 190 6.95 1.96 -4.03
N SER A 191 6.04 1.06 -4.42
CA SER A 191 6.35 -0.36 -4.67
C SER A 191 7.36 -0.59 -5.79
N ASN A 192 7.46 0.35 -6.73
CA ASN A 192 8.41 0.35 -7.83
C ASN A 192 8.88 1.80 -8.09
N MET A 193 9.98 1.94 -8.82
CA MET A 193 10.40 3.24 -9.38
C MET A 193 9.36 3.74 -10.40
N LEU A 194 9.34 5.06 -10.64
CA LEU A 194 8.52 5.63 -11.72
C LEU A 194 8.84 4.98 -13.08
N PRO A 195 7.83 4.60 -13.87
CA PRO A 195 8.05 4.15 -15.24
C PRO A 195 8.47 5.32 -16.14
N ARG A 196 9.07 5.00 -17.29
CA ARG A 196 9.52 5.98 -18.28
C ARG A 196 8.70 5.80 -19.57
N CYS A 197 8.33 6.92 -20.18
CA CYS A 197 7.76 6.91 -21.53
C CYS A 197 8.86 7.22 -22.54
N ILE A 198 9.18 6.24 -23.38
CA ILE A 198 10.21 6.35 -24.42
C ILE A 198 9.58 6.18 -25.80
N GLY A 199 10.13 6.84 -26.82
CA GLY A 199 9.54 6.83 -28.16
C GLY A 199 9.39 5.41 -28.69
N LYS A 200 8.23 5.08 -29.29
CA LYS A 200 8.03 3.82 -30.02
C LYS A 200 8.97 3.68 -31.22
N MET A 201 9.53 4.80 -31.67
CA MET A 201 10.38 4.95 -32.84
C MET A 201 11.86 5.11 -32.45
N SER A 202 12.42 4.09 -31.77
CA SER A 202 13.89 4.00 -31.61
C SER A 202 14.57 3.90 -32.98
N CYS A 203 15.80 4.41 -33.09
CA CYS A 203 16.54 4.45 -34.34
C CYS A 203 16.63 3.06 -35.01
N GLY A 204 16.39 3.00 -36.33
CA GLY A 204 16.23 1.78 -37.11
C GLY A 204 14.78 1.33 -37.34
N ALA A 205 13.81 1.87 -36.59
CA ALA A 205 12.39 1.53 -36.75
C ALA A 205 11.81 1.94 -38.12
N SER A 206 10.78 1.20 -38.55
CA SER A 206 10.04 1.44 -39.80
C SER A 206 8.58 1.79 -39.50
N SER A 207 8.08 2.93 -40.00
CA SER A 207 6.71 3.39 -39.75
C SER A 207 5.76 2.92 -40.86
N LEU A 208 4.85 2.03 -40.51
CA LEU A 208 3.80 1.51 -41.39
C LEU A 208 2.45 2.10 -40.97
N GLY A 209 1.94 3.07 -41.74
CA GLY A 209 0.67 3.75 -41.47
C GLY A 209 0.52 5.05 -42.26
N PRO A 210 -0.68 5.66 -42.29
CA PRO A 210 -0.94 6.89 -43.05
C PRO A 210 -0.31 8.14 -42.42
N GLU A 211 -0.14 8.14 -41.10
CA GLU A 211 0.46 9.23 -40.33
C GLU A 211 1.33 8.69 -39.18
N GLY A 212 2.29 9.49 -38.72
CA GLY A 212 3.18 9.14 -37.62
C GLY A 212 4.10 10.30 -37.22
N VAL A 213 4.81 10.15 -36.09
CA VAL A 213 5.76 11.15 -35.58
C VAL A 213 7.13 10.51 -35.44
N LEU A 214 8.14 11.10 -36.08
CA LEU A 214 9.54 10.73 -35.89
C LEU A 214 10.16 11.64 -34.82
N LEU A 215 10.88 11.03 -33.88
CA LEU A 215 11.52 11.71 -32.75
C LEU A 215 12.98 11.26 -32.65
N SER A 216 13.88 12.17 -32.28
CA SER A 216 15.26 11.83 -31.94
C SER A 216 15.32 10.94 -30.68
N PRO A 217 16.43 10.22 -30.45
CA PRO A 217 16.70 9.59 -29.16
C PRO A 217 16.43 10.55 -27.99
N ASN A 218 15.84 10.03 -26.92
CA ASN A 218 15.53 10.72 -25.66
C ASN A 218 14.56 11.93 -25.73
N PHE A 219 14.02 12.30 -26.89
CA PHE A 219 13.15 13.48 -27.04
C PHE A 219 12.00 13.51 -26.02
N PRO A 220 11.78 14.61 -25.27
CA PRO A 220 12.30 15.97 -25.49
C PRO A 220 13.69 16.27 -24.89
N SER A 221 14.34 15.32 -24.22
CA SER A 221 15.72 15.49 -23.74
C SER A 221 16.73 15.38 -24.89
N ASN A 222 17.96 15.86 -24.66
CA ASN A 222 19.04 15.77 -25.63
C ASN A 222 19.31 14.31 -26.06
N TYR A 223 19.52 14.12 -27.36
CA TYR A 223 20.04 12.89 -27.92
C TYR A 223 21.49 12.68 -27.49
N SER A 224 21.91 11.42 -27.36
CA SER A 224 23.28 11.04 -27.06
C SER A 224 24.20 11.19 -28.28
N ASN A 225 25.48 11.47 -28.03
CA ASN A 225 26.51 11.49 -29.07
C ASN A 225 26.74 10.09 -29.66
N ASN A 226 27.32 10.02 -30.86
CA ASN A 226 27.77 8.78 -31.53
C ASN A 226 26.63 7.78 -31.88
N HIS A 227 25.39 8.25 -32.08
CA HIS A 227 24.30 7.45 -32.65
C HIS A 227 24.07 7.78 -34.13
N GLU A 228 24.04 6.76 -34.98
CA GLU A 228 23.45 6.85 -36.32
C GLU A 228 21.96 6.47 -36.25
N CYS A 229 21.09 7.28 -36.86
CA CYS A 229 19.65 7.15 -36.72
C CYS A 229 18.92 7.17 -38.07
N ILE A 230 18.75 5.96 -38.63
CA ILE A 230 17.99 5.72 -39.86
C ILE A 230 16.52 5.50 -39.49
N TYR A 231 15.61 6.22 -40.15
CA TYR A 231 14.16 6.02 -40.06
C TYR A 231 13.64 5.62 -41.43
N ARG A 232 12.80 4.58 -41.52
CA ARG A 232 12.18 4.16 -42.78
C ARG A 232 10.69 4.45 -42.75
N ILE A 233 10.20 5.21 -43.72
CA ILE A 233 8.77 5.49 -43.92
C ILE A 233 8.33 4.74 -45.17
N THR A 234 7.26 3.96 -45.08
CA THR A 234 6.66 3.27 -46.22
C THR A 234 5.20 3.67 -46.38
N THR A 235 4.72 3.71 -47.62
CA THR A 235 3.35 4.12 -47.97
C THR A 235 2.83 3.29 -49.14
N GLU A 236 1.52 3.31 -49.37
CA GLU A 236 0.85 2.57 -50.46
C GLU A 236 1.24 3.11 -51.84
N LYS A 237 1.21 2.24 -52.87
CA LYS A 237 1.55 2.63 -54.25
C LYS A 237 0.61 3.73 -54.75
N GLY A 238 1.18 4.85 -55.18
CA GLY A 238 0.43 6.04 -55.63
C GLY A 238 0.16 7.08 -54.53
N LYS A 239 0.62 6.88 -53.29
CA LYS A 239 0.62 7.91 -52.24
C LYS A 239 2.01 8.58 -52.15
N GLY A 240 2.03 9.86 -51.79
CA GLY A 240 3.25 10.61 -51.48
C GLY A 240 3.42 10.82 -49.97
N ILE A 241 4.66 10.89 -49.48
CA ILE A 241 4.97 11.14 -48.08
C ILE A 241 5.10 12.65 -47.87
N ARG A 242 4.40 13.21 -46.86
CA ARG A 242 4.51 14.63 -46.50
C ARG A 242 5.13 14.79 -45.11
N LEU A 243 6.35 15.32 -45.05
CA LEU A 243 7.01 15.65 -43.80
C LEU A 243 6.65 17.06 -43.33
N LYS A 244 6.51 17.24 -42.01
CA LYS A 244 6.39 18.54 -41.34
C LYS A 244 7.25 18.54 -40.09
N VAL A 245 8.27 19.40 -40.05
CA VAL A 245 9.09 19.59 -38.85
C VAL A 245 8.31 20.42 -37.83
N GLY A 246 8.16 19.91 -36.61
CA GLY A 246 7.46 20.61 -35.51
C GLY A 246 8.41 21.35 -34.56
N PHE A 247 9.56 20.73 -34.25
CA PHE A 247 10.62 21.28 -33.41
C PHE A 247 11.97 20.84 -33.98
N PHE A 248 12.98 21.70 -33.92
CA PHE A 248 14.31 21.42 -34.48
C PHE A 248 15.40 22.12 -33.66
N ALA A 249 16.27 21.32 -33.03
CA ALA A 249 17.44 21.80 -32.32
C ALA A 249 18.53 20.72 -32.41
N LEU A 250 19.68 21.06 -33.00
CA LEU A 250 20.83 20.16 -33.16
C LEU A 250 22.12 20.89 -32.76
N SER A 251 23.08 20.14 -32.24
CA SER A 251 24.46 20.61 -32.05
C SER A 251 25.13 20.89 -33.40
N LEU A 252 26.01 21.90 -33.45
CA LEU A 252 26.79 22.30 -34.63
C LEU A 252 27.66 21.16 -35.22
N LEU A 253 27.92 20.10 -34.45
CA LEU A 253 28.67 18.92 -34.88
C LEU A 253 27.77 17.76 -35.37
N THR A 254 26.47 18.00 -35.58
CA THR A 254 25.51 16.96 -35.98
C THR A 254 25.30 16.95 -37.49
N PHE A 255 25.71 15.86 -38.15
CA PHE A 255 25.57 15.70 -39.59
C PHE A 255 24.27 14.95 -39.93
N ILE A 256 23.32 15.60 -40.59
CA ILE A 256 22.19 14.92 -41.24
C ILE A 256 22.69 14.44 -42.61
N THR A 257 22.98 13.15 -42.74
CA THR A 257 23.77 12.63 -43.87
C THR A 257 23.00 12.50 -45.18
N HIS A 258 21.70 12.15 -45.17
CA HIS A 258 20.83 12.27 -46.35
C HIS A 258 19.34 12.12 -45.97
N ILE A 259 18.45 12.79 -46.72
CA ILE A 259 17.09 12.31 -46.94
C ILE A 259 17.12 11.52 -48.25
N MET A 260 17.02 10.20 -48.18
CA MET A 260 16.86 9.35 -49.37
C MET A 260 15.37 9.17 -49.66
N GLU A 261 14.85 9.91 -50.64
CA GLU A 261 13.67 9.46 -51.37
C GLU A 261 14.05 8.19 -52.14
N VAL A 262 13.64 7.02 -51.65
CA VAL A 262 13.73 5.78 -52.43
C VAL A 262 12.75 5.91 -53.59
N PRO A 263 13.20 5.95 -54.86
CA PRO A 263 12.29 6.14 -55.98
C PRO A 263 11.30 4.98 -56.05
N SER A 264 10.00 5.29 -56.13
CA SER A 264 8.99 4.26 -56.34
C SER A 264 9.26 3.53 -57.66
N ILE A 265 9.67 2.27 -57.56
CA ILE A 265 9.86 1.40 -58.73
C ILE A 265 8.53 1.33 -59.48
N LYS A 266 8.57 1.66 -60.77
CA LYS A 266 7.39 1.83 -61.64
C LYS A 266 6.59 0.53 -61.75
#